data_AF-A0AAN4T5C0-F1
#
_entry.id   AF-A0AAN4T5C0-F1
#
_cell.length_a   1.000
_cell.length_b   1.000
_cell.length_c   1.000
_cell.angle_alpha   90.00
_cell.angle_beta   90.00
_cell.angle_gamma   90.00
#
_symmetry.space_group_name_H-M   'P 1'
#
loop_
_entity.id
_entity.type
_entity.pdbx_description
1 polymer ?
#
loop_
_entity_poly.entity_id
_entity_poly.type
_entity_poly.pdbx_seq_one_letter_code
_entity_poly.pdbx_strand_id
1 'polypeptide(L)'
;MIFDELENLAHYKGIYENLDCAIDYLLTHDLNDCELGRYEIDGEKSFLFVQENELSSEVTDECEFHQAYLDLHFLLEGHEVIQYGTRVKEVRESYDKKKDIGFVICEQLYPLYLDKQNFAAFLPNEPHQPNRFAAKGDKVKKCVVKVLLND
;
A
#
# COMPACT_ATOMS: atom_id res chain seq x y z
N MET A 1 8.15 -5.78 4.93
CA MET A 1 7.25 -5.83 3.79
C MET A 1 6.68 -7.23 3.75
N ILE A 2 5.36 -7.32 3.57
CA ILE A 2 4.65 -8.58 3.36
C ILE A 2 4.09 -8.53 1.94
N PHE A 3 4.34 -9.57 1.15
CA PHE A 3 3.73 -9.76 -0.15
C PHE A 3 3.29 -11.21 -0.24
N ASP A 4 1.98 -11.42 -0.37
CA ASP A 4 1.36 -12.74 -0.33
C ASP A 4 -0.01 -12.70 -1.03
N GLU A 5 -0.64 -13.85 -1.18
CA GLU A 5 -2.01 -13.99 -1.67
C GLU A 5 -3.02 -13.47 -0.64
N LEU A 6 -4.09 -12.83 -1.10
CA LEU A 6 -5.19 -12.32 -0.27
C LEU A 6 -5.88 -13.42 0.54
N GLU A 7 -5.91 -14.66 0.04
CA GLU A 7 -6.45 -15.80 0.81
C GLU A 7 -5.67 -16.08 2.10
N ASN A 8 -4.39 -15.69 2.15
CA ASN A 8 -3.52 -15.84 3.31
C ASN A 8 -3.59 -14.64 4.27
N LEU A 9 -4.39 -13.60 3.97
CA LEU A 9 -4.41 -12.36 4.76
C LEU A 9 -4.70 -12.61 6.25
N ALA A 10 -5.57 -13.58 6.56
CA ALA A 10 -5.90 -13.94 7.94
C ALA A 10 -4.71 -14.51 8.74
N HIS A 11 -3.66 -15.02 8.08
CA HIS A 11 -2.45 -15.51 8.76
C HIS A 11 -1.63 -14.41 9.41
N TYR A 12 -1.84 -13.15 9.00
CA TYR A 12 -1.11 -11.99 9.50
C TYR A 12 -1.77 -11.33 10.71
N LYS A 13 -2.83 -11.96 11.25
CA LYS A 13 -3.40 -11.56 12.54
C LYS A 13 -2.46 -11.83 13.71
N GLY A 14 -2.58 -11.05 14.78
CA GLY A 14 -1.78 -11.13 15.99
C GLY A 14 -0.42 -10.42 15.92
N ILE A 15 -0.10 -9.78 14.78
CA ILE A 15 1.12 -8.96 14.65
C ILE A 15 0.89 -7.58 15.27
N TYR A 16 -0.25 -6.94 14.97
CA TYR A 16 -0.66 -5.65 15.53
C TYR A 16 -2.18 -5.58 15.68
N GLU A 17 -2.68 -5.01 16.77
CA GLU A 17 -4.13 -4.94 17.06
C GLU A 17 -4.91 -4.16 15.98
N ASN A 18 -4.38 -3.02 15.53
CA ASN A 18 -5.03 -2.23 14.48
C ASN A 18 -5.02 -2.96 13.13
N LEU A 19 -4.03 -3.82 12.87
CA LEU A 19 -3.99 -4.65 11.66
C LEU A 19 -5.03 -5.76 11.74
N ASP A 20 -5.23 -6.37 12.92
CA ASP A 20 -6.28 -7.36 13.14
C ASP A 20 -7.66 -6.77 12.84
N CYS A 21 -7.92 -5.54 13.30
CA CYS A 21 -9.16 -4.82 13.00
C CYS A 21 -9.35 -4.59 11.49
N ALA A 22 -8.31 -4.16 10.80
CA ALA A 22 -8.33 -4.02 9.34
C ALA A 22 -8.62 -5.35 8.63
N ILE A 23 -7.95 -6.42 9.02
CA ILE A 23 -8.15 -7.76 8.45
C ILE A 23 -9.58 -8.24 8.68
N ASP A 24 -10.12 -8.09 9.89
CA ASP A 24 -11.49 -8.49 10.21
C ASP A 24 -12.52 -7.72 9.37
N TYR A 25 -12.29 -6.42 9.16
CA TYR A 25 -13.10 -5.61 8.25
C TYR A 25 -13.07 -6.15 6.82
N LEU A 26 -11.87 -6.37 6.27
CA LEU A 26 -11.69 -6.86 4.89
C LEU A 26 -12.30 -8.24 4.65
N LEU A 27 -12.29 -9.13 5.66
CA LEU A 27 -12.87 -10.48 5.56
C LEU A 27 -14.41 -10.50 5.66
N THR A 28 -15.02 -9.42 6.15
CA THR A 28 -16.46 -9.34 6.42
C THR A 28 -17.21 -8.37 5.51
N HIS A 29 -16.52 -7.61 4.67
CA HIS A 29 -17.10 -6.61 3.78
C HIS A 29 -16.69 -6.89 2.32
N ASP A 30 -17.67 -6.87 1.41
CA ASP A 30 -17.41 -6.90 -0.02
C ASP A 30 -17.08 -5.48 -0.51
N LEU A 31 -15.88 -5.33 -1.09
CA LEU A 31 -15.36 -4.04 -1.55
C LEU A 31 -15.48 -3.85 -3.07
N ASN A 32 -15.95 -4.86 -3.82
CA ASN A 32 -16.01 -4.78 -5.28
C ASN A 32 -16.87 -3.60 -5.76
N ASP A 33 -17.99 -3.36 -5.08
CA ASP A 33 -18.99 -2.34 -5.44
C ASP A 33 -18.84 -1.02 -4.66
N CYS A 34 -17.77 -0.86 -3.88
CA CYS A 34 -17.52 0.40 -3.20
C CYS A 34 -17.24 1.53 -4.21
N GLU A 35 -17.83 2.71 -3.93
CA GLU A 35 -17.53 3.96 -4.62
C GLU A 35 -16.10 4.44 -4.29
N LEU A 36 -15.57 5.35 -5.11
CA LEU A 36 -14.26 5.95 -4.83
C LEU A 36 -14.36 6.84 -3.59
N GLY A 37 -13.42 6.70 -2.66
CA GLY A 37 -13.41 7.51 -1.45
C GLY A 37 -12.70 6.87 -0.26
N ARG A 38 -12.83 7.54 0.88
CA ARG A 38 -12.32 7.08 2.18
C ARG A 38 -13.43 6.36 2.94
N TYR A 39 -13.10 5.22 3.53
CA TYR A 39 -13.95 4.45 4.41
C TYR A 39 -13.25 4.26 5.75
N GLU A 40 -13.95 4.55 6.84
CA GLU A 40 -13.43 4.33 8.19
C GLU A 40 -13.58 2.85 8.58
N ILE A 41 -12.53 2.29 9.18
CA ILE A 41 -12.56 0.95 9.79
C ILE A 41 -12.60 1.09 11.31
N ASP A 42 -11.64 1.84 11.87
CA ASP A 42 -11.57 2.24 13.28
C ASP A 42 -11.03 3.68 13.39
N GLY A 43 -11.80 4.65 12.88
CA GLY A 43 -11.44 6.06 12.86
C GLY A 43 -10.06 6.32 12.23
N GLU A 44 -9.18 6.99 12.95
CA GLU A 44 -7.80 7.24 12.49
C GLU A 44 -6.83 6.08 12.78
N LYS A 45 -7.22 5.05 13.55
CA LYS A 45 -6.33 3.90 13.77
C LYS A 45 -6.28 3.00 12.55
N SER A 46 -7.39 2.86 11.84
CA SER A 46 -7.44 2.17 10.56
C SER A 46 -8.55 2.73 9.66
N PHE A 47 -8.22 2.93 8.40
CA PHE A 47 -9.13 3.37 7.36
C PHE A 47 -8.61 2.88 6.01
N LEU A 48 -9.48 2.83 5.00
CA LEU A 48 -9.09 2.49 3.64
C LEU A 48 -9.49 3.57 2.65
N PHE A 49 -8.72 3.65 1.56
CA PHE A 49 -9.11 4.40 0.37
C PHE A 49 -9.42 3.43 -0.76
N VAL A 50 -10.58 3.61 -1.39
CA VAL A 50 -10.90 3.04 -2.70
C VAL A 50 -10.60 4.11 -3.74
N GLN A 51 -9.69 3.82 -4.67
CA GLN A 51 -9.21 4.79 -5.65
C GLN A 51 -9.06 4.18 -7.04
N GLU A 52 -9.20 5.01 -8.07
CA GLU A 52 -8.84 4.68 -9.45
C GLU A 52 -7.62 5.52 -9.86
N ASN A 53 -6.54 4.86 -10.24
CA ASN A 53 -5.27 5.52 -10.52
C ASN A 53 -4.79 5.20 -11.94
N GLU A 54 -4.24 6.22 -12.61
CA GLU A 54 -3.47 6.03 -13.84
C GLU A 54 -2.06 5.53 -13.52
N LEU A 55 -1.56 4.60 -14.33
CA LEU A 55 -0.26 3.97 -14.13
C LEU A 55 0.84 4.75 -14.85
N SER A 56 1.97 4.93 -14.18
CA SER A 56 3.15 5.60 -14.73
C SER A 56 4.16 4.62 -15.32
N SER A 57 4.73 4.98 -16.47
CA SER A 57 5.88 4.31 -17.11
C SER A 57 7.21 5.02 -16.86
N GLU A 58 7.22 6.12 -16.10
CA GLU A 58 8.40 6.94 -15.83
C GLU A 58 9.48 6.20 -15.03
N VAL A 59 10.66 5.97 -15.59
CA VAL A 59 11.73 5.28 -14.84
C VAL A 59 12.34 6.24 -13.82
N THR A 60 12.20 5.92 -12.53
CA THR A 60 12.78 6.68 -11.40
C THR A 60 13.10 5.72 -10.24
N ASP A 61 14.07 6.10 -9.42
CA ASP A 61 14.50 5.42 -8.19
C ASP A 61 13.99 6.11 -6.91
N GLU A 62 13.14 7.12 -7.08
CA GLU A 62 12.42 7.80 -6.00
C GLU A 62 11.26 6.94 -5.48
N CYS A 63 11.23 6.75 -4.17
CA CYS A 63 10.20 6.01 -3.44
C CYS A 63 9.62 6.88 -2.32
N GLU A 64 8.32 6.74 -2.08
CA GLU A 64 7.67 7.28 -0.90
C GLU A 64 7.89 6.36 0.31
N PHE A 65 7.83 6.93 1.51
CA PHE A 65 7.77 6.16 2.76
C PHE A 65 6.89 6.88 3.79
N HIS A 66 6.36 6.09 4.72
CA HIS A 66 5.49 6.55 5.82
C HIS A 66 6.15 6.23 7.16
N GLN A 67 5.83 6.95 8.24
CA GLN A 67 6.35 6.67 9.59
C GLN A 67 5.28 6.32 10.60
N ALA A 68 4.02 6.70 10.41
CA ALA A 68 2.94 6.39 11.33
C ALA A 68 2.15 5.15 10.89
N TYR A 69 1.78 5.09 9.61
CA TYR A 69 0.91 4.06 9.07
C TYR A 69 1.70 2.98 8.31
N LEU A 70 1.25 1.74 8.45
CA LEU A 70 1.45 0.71 7.43
C LEU A 70 0.45 0.93 6.30
N ASP A 71 0.92 0.66 5.08
CA ASP A 71 0.11 0.64 3.87
C ASP A 71 -0.14 -0.80 3.44
N LEU A 72 -1.40 -1.20 3.28
CA LEU A 72 -1.80 -2.47 2.69
C LEU A 72 -2.52 -2.22 1.37
N HIS A 73 -1.85 -2.54 0.27
CA HIS A 73 -2.36 -2.40 -1.09
C HIS A 73 -2.91 -3.72 -1.62
N PHE A 74 -4.08 -3.67 -2.26
CA PHE A 74 -4.59 -4.75 -3.11
C PHE A 74 -5.49 -4.19 -4.20
N LEU A 75 -5.64 -4.93 -5.31
CA LEU A 75 -6.41 -4.47 -6.46
C LEU A 75 -7.82 -5.02 -6.44
N LEU A 76 -8.79 -4.14 -6.72
CA LEU A 76 -10.14 -4.53 -7.10
C LEU A 76 -10.21 -4.79 -8.61
N GLU A 77 -9.46 -4.02 -9.42
CA GLU A 77 -9.37 -4.17 -10.87
C GLU A 77 -8.00 -3.78 -11.43
N GLY A 78 -7.62 -4.45 -12.53
CA GLY A 78 -6.39 -4.15 -13.27
C GLY A 78 -5.15 -4.91 -12.76
N HIS A 79 -3.99 -4.43 -13.18
CA HIS A 79 -2.68 -4.93 -12.76
C HIS A 79 -1.75 -3.74 -12.56
N GLU A 80 -0.97 -3.73 -11.48
CA GLU A 80 0.09 -2.74 -11.29
C GLU A 80 1.40 -3.42 -10.92
N VAL A 81 2.48 -2.67 -11.03
CA VAL A 81 3.71 -2.96 -10.30
C VAL A 81 3.80 -1.99 -9.13
N ILE A 82 4.22 -2.48 -7.98
CA ILE A 82 4.74 -1.64 -6.91
C ILE A 82 6.23 -1.94 -6.79
N GLN A 83 7.09 -0.92 -6.87
CA GLN A 83 8.52 -1.13 -6.60
C GLN A 83 8.76 -1.07 -5.09
N TYR A 84 9.42 -2.06 -4.52
CA TYR A 84 9.94 -2.00 -3.17
C TYR A 84 11.38 -1.51 -3.18
N GLY A 85 11.64 -0.39 -2.52
CA GLY A 85 12.94 0.24 -2.45
C GLY A 85 13.76 -0.26 -1.25
N THR A 86 15.04 -0.53 -1.47
CA THR A 86 15.99 -0.84 -0.38
C THR A 86 17.31 -0.11 -0.60
N ARG A 87 18.14 -0.07 0.46
CA ARG A 87 19.43 0.65 0.46
C ARG A 87 19.22 2.12 0.11
N VAL A 88 18.52 2.83 1.00
CA VAL A 88 18.28 4.26 0.87
C VAL A 88 19.63 4.99 0.74
N LYS A 89 19.78 5.73 -0.36
CA LYS A 89 20.98 6.49 -0.70
C LYS A 89 20.89 7.94 -0.25
N GLU A 90 19.72 8.54 -0.43
CA GLU A 90 19.48 9.97 -0.22
C GLU A 90 18.04 10.22 0.23
N VAL A 91 17.86 11.21 1.11
CA VAL A 91 16.54 11.78 1.41
C VAL A 91 16.27 12.89 0.41
N ARG A 92 15.29 12.66 -0.46
CA ARG A 92 14.90 13.60 -1.52
C ARG A 92 13.96 14.68 -1.01
N GLU A 93 13.00 14.28 -0.17
CA GLU A 93 12.13 15.17 0.58
C GLU A 93 12.01 14.67 2.02
N SER A 94 12.23 15.59 2.97
CA SER A 94 12.12 15.30 4.40
C SER A 94 10.69 14.93 4.77
N TYR A 95 10.56 14.04 5.76
CA TYR A 95 9.28 13.58 6.27
C TYR A 95 8.37 14.72 6.78
N ASP A 96 7.14 14.77 6.26
CA ASP A 96 6.04 15.61 6.73
C ASP A 96 5.13 14.83 7.67
N LYS A 97 5.23 15.10 8.98
CA LYS A 97 4.43 14.46 10.02
C LYS A 97 2.91 14.64 9.86
N LYS A 98 2.44 15.72 9.23
CA LYS A 98 0.99 15.95 9.07
C LYS A 98 0.39 15.10 7.96
N LYS A 99 1.19 14.82 6.92
CA LYS A 99 0.79 14.01 5.77
C LYS A 99 1.24 12.56 5.87
N ASP A 100 2.07 12.25 6.87
CA ASP A 100 2.75 10.97 7.05
C ASP A 100 3.51 10.53 5.79
N ILE A 101 4.30 11.41 5.18
CA ILE A 101 5.02 11.07 3.94
C ILE A 101 6.39 11.73 3.86
N GLY A 102 7.36 11.01 3.32
CA GLY A 102 8.63 11.56 2.84
C GLY A 102 9.08 10.81 1.58
N PHE A 103 10.13 11.31 0.92
CA PHE A 103 10.64 10.72 -0.32
C PHE A 103 12.13 10.46 -0.24
N VAL A 104 12.56 9.31 -0.75
CA VAL A 104 13.95 8.84 -0.73
C VAL A 104 14.35 8.29 -2.10
N ILE A 105 15.64 8.36 -2.39
CA ILE A 105 16.25 7.66 -3.53
C ILE A 105 16.81 6.33 -3.04
N CYS A 106 16.44 5.23 -3.68
CA CYS A 106 16.88 3.87 -3.33
C CYS A 106 17.88 3.31 -4.35
N GLU A 107 18.94 2.62 -3.90
CA GLU A 107 19.88 2.00 -4.84
C GLU A 107 19.30 0.75 -5.53
N GLN A 108 18.33 0.08 -4.89
CA GLN A 108 17.75 -1.15 -5.40
C GLN A 108 16.24 -1.10 -5.31
N LEU A 109 15.61 -1.49 -6.43
CA LEU A 109 14.17 -1.64 -6.54
C LEU A 109 13.83 -3.09 -6.87
N TYR A 110 12.82 -3.62 -6.19
CA TYR A 110 12.29 -4.96 -6.41
C TYR A 110 10.84 -4.85 -6.89
N PRO A 111 10.51 -5.30 -8.11
CA PRO A 111 9.15 -5.20 -8.61
C PRO A 111 8.25 -6.24 -7.94
N LEU A 112 7.15 -5.78 -7.36
CA LEU A 112 6.03 -6.60 -6.91
C LEU A 112 4.90 -6.48 -7.93
N TYR A 113 4.51 -7.58 -8.55
CA TYR A 113 3.44 -7.61 -9.55
C TYR A 113 2.11 -7.89 -8.86
N LEU A 114 1.23 -6.89 -8.85
CA LEU A 114 -0.07 -7.00 -8.20
C LEU A 114 -1.18 -7.29 -9.22
N ASP A 115 -2.08 -8.19 -8.84
CA ASP A 115 -3.37 -8.44 -9.49
C ASP A 115 -4.47 -8.58 -8.43
N LYS A 116 -5.64 -9.15 -8.78
CA LYS A 116 -6.75 -9.31 -7.83
C LYS A 116 -6.55 -10.42 -6.78
N GLN A 117 -5.47 -11.19 -6.86
CA GLN A 117 -5.26 -12.37 -6.02
C GLN A 117 -4.33 -12.08 -4.84
N ASN A 118 -3.46 -11.07 -4.94
CA ASN A 118 -2.42 -10.78 -3.96
C ASN A 118 -2.51 -9.37 -3.37
N PHE A 119 -1.72 -9.16 -2.30
CA PHE A 119 -1.58 -7.88 -1.64
C PHE A 119 -0.11 -7.57 -1.34
N ALA A 120 0.20 -6.29 -1.16
CA ALA A 120 1.48 -5.82 -0.64
C ALA A 120 1.26 -4.94 0.59
N ALA A 121 1.91 -5.27 1.70
CA ALA A 121 1.92 -4.44 2.90
C ALA A 121 3.33 -3.88 3.20
N PHE A 122 3.42 -2.56 3.30
CA PHE A 122 4.64 -1.82 3.61
C PHE A 122 4.56 -1.27 5.04
N LEU A 123 5.47 -1.72 5.90
CA LEU A 123 5.62 -1.22 7.25
C LEU A 123 6.16 0.22 7.24
N PRO A 124 6.01 0.98 8.35
CA PRO A 124 6.67 2.25 8.51
C PRO A 124 8.16 2.19 8.17
N ASN A 125 8.62 3.19 7.41
CA ASN A 125 9.96 3.38 6.87
C ASN A 125 10.36 2.40 5.75
N GLU A 126 9.43 1.63 5.19
CA GLU A 126 9.69 0.79 4.01
C GLU A 126 9.41 1.57 2.73
N PRO A 127 10.45 1.96 1.96
CA PRO A 127 10.24 2.74 0.75
C PRO A 127 9.52 1.93 -0.33
N HIS A 128 8.56 2.54 -0.98
CA HIS A 128 7.82 1.91 -2.08
C HIS A 128 7.39 2.92 -3.15
N GLN A 129 7.04 2.41 -4.32
CA GLN A 129 6.56 3.22 -5.44
C GLN A 129 5.36 2.51 -6.11
N PRO A 130 4.12 2.87 -5.74
CA PRO A 130 2.92 2.25 -6.32
C PRO A 130 2.59 2.80 -7.71
N ASN A 131 1.49 2.31 -8.31
CA ASN A 131 0.93 2.81 -9.56
C ASN A 131 1.89 2.71 -10.76
N ARG A 132 2.70 1.66 -10.84
CA ARG A 132 3.63 1.44 -11.96
C ARG A 132 3.00 0.59 -13.04
N PHE A 133 3.30 0.94 -14.30
CA PHE A 133 2.80 0.25 -15.48
C PHE A 133 3.25 -1.23 -15.50
N ALA A 134 2.27 -2.14 -15.53
CA ALA A 134 2.49 -3.60 -15.53
C ALA A 134 2.36 -4.25 -16.93
N ALA A 135 2.37 -3.45 -18.01
CA ALA A 135 2.13 -3.91 -19.38
C ALA A 135 0.76 -4.59 -19.61
N LYS A 136 -0.21 -4.35 -18.71
CA LYS A 136 -1.56 -4.94 -18.73
C LYS A 136 -2.63 -3.91 -18.33
N GLY A 137 -2.80 -2.88 -19.16
CA GLY A 137 -3.68 -1.74 -18.89
C GLY A 137 -2.93 -0.53 -18.33
N ASP A 138 -3.57 0.62 -18.38
CA ASP A 138 -3.05 1.94 -17.99
C ASP A 138 -3.72 2.47 -16.71
N LYS A 139 -4.68 1.73 -16.15
CA LYS A 139 -5.43 2.08 -14.94
C LYS A 139 -5.64 0.89 -14.02
N VAL A 140 -5.82 1.18 -12.74
CA VAL A 140 -6.25 0.22 -11.72
C VAL A 140 -7.33 0.82 -10.83
N LYS A 141 -8.24 -0.03 -10.34
CA LYS A 141 -9.08 0.26 -9.16
C LYS A 141 -8.47 -0.49 -7.99
N LYS A 142 -8.09 0.20 -6.91
CA LYS A 142 -7.36 -0.40 -5.79
C LYS A 142 -7.84 0.09 -4.44
N CYS A 143 -7.58 -0.74 -3.45
CA CYS A 143 -7.71 -0.40 -2.05
C CYS A 143 -6.32 -0.15 -1.44
N VAL A 144 -6.22 0.88 -0.61
CA VAL A 144 -5.05 1.12 0.24
C VAL A 144 -5.53 1.31 1.66
N VAL A 145 -5.31 0.30 2.49
CA VAL A 145 -5.62 0.35 3.91
C VAL A 145 -4.45 0.97 4.64
N LYS A 146 -4.72 2.02 5.40
CA LYS A 146 -3.76 2.62 6.33
C LYS A 146 -4.01 2.03 7.71
N VAL A 147 -2.96 1.54 8.36
CA VAL A 147 -3.02 0.95 9.69
C VAL A 147 -1.99 1.62 10.59
N LEU A 148 -2.43 2.34 11.62
CA LEU A 148 -1.54 3.02 12.56
C LEU A 148 -0.77 1.95 13.36
N LEU A 149 0.57 1.94 13.27
CA LEU A 149 1.40 0.96 13.99
C LEU A 149 2.15 1.54 15.19
N ASN A 150 2.22 2.86 15.29
CA ASN A 150 2.95 3.54 16.35
C ASN A 150 1.99 4.24 17.32
N ASP A 151 2.10 3.89 18.60
CA ASP A 151 1.65 4.71 19.73
C ASP A 151 2.70 5.79 20.07
#